data_AF-A0A7X9GV81-F1
#
_entry.id   AF-A0A7X9GV81-F1
#
_cell.length_a   1.000
_cell.length_b   1.000
_cell.length_c   1.000
_cell.angle_alpha   90.00
_cell.angle_beta   90.00
_cell.angle_gamma   90.00
#
_symmetry.space_group_name_H-M   'P 1'
#
loop_
_entity.id
_entity.type
_entity.pdbx_description
1 polymer ?
#
loop_
_entity_poly.entity_id
_entity_poly.type
_entity_poly.pdbx_seq_one_letter_code
_entity_poly.pdbx_strand_id
1 'polypeptide(L)'
;MSTMAEGRRTSRPRREQAAPAISRTTELWLLGVGMGLSFVALGGFALVMNRIDMATFEQVVMPALVGADPGLAVAEAHELARTLAAWFSVTLIAVLLLSAVGWFLARRRPWRRAAGWWVLAAGLACLLGSQLILFPLAFVFFVAAGFFALRPVTDGSPS
;
A
#
# COMPACT_ATOMS: atom_id res chain seq x y z
N MET A 1 23.76 30.89 66.85
CA MET A 1 22.91 29.71 66.54
C MET A 1 22.11 30.02 65.30
N SER A 2 22.55 29.48 64.17
CA SER A 2 21.84 29.49 62.89
C SER A 2 20.51 28.76 62.99
N THR A 3 19.47 29.27 62.34
CA THR A 3 18.55 28.43 61.58
C THR A 3 17.88 29.29 60.50
N MET A 4 18.40 29.14 59.28
CA MET A 4 17.77 29.53 58.02
C MET A 4 16.42 28.81 57.91
N ALA A 5 15.33 29.56 57.82
CA ALA A 5 14.04 29.04 57.38
C ALA A 5 13.93 29.15 55.86
N GLU A 6 14.70 28.32 55.16
CA GLU A 6 14.58 28.15 53.71
C GLU A 6 13.81 26.86 53.45
N GLY A 7 12.52 27.01 53.14
CA GLY A 7 11.57 25.89 53.18
C GLY A 7 10.48 25.99 52.14
N ARG A 8 10.79 25.45 50.96
CA ARG A 8 9.87 24.91 49.93
C ARG A 8 9.13 25.93 49.06
N ARG A 9 9.84 26.41 48.04
CA ARG A 9 9.21 26.65 46.73
C ARG A 9 8.67 25.30 46.25
N THR A 10 7.36 25.16 46.22
CA THR A 10 6.68 24.04 45.59
C THR A 10 6.99 24.04 44.09
N SER A 11 7.91 23.18 43.68
CA SER A 11 8.13 22.84 42.28
C SER A 11 6.83 22.25 41.74
N ARG A 12 6.01 23.04 41.06
CA ARG A 12 4.93 22.50 40.23
C ARG A 12 5.58 21.49 39.28
N PRO A 13 5.09 20.24 39.18
CA PRO A 13 5.58 19.36 38.13
C PRO A 13 5.31 20.07 36.81
N ARG A 14 6.41 20.46 36.14
CA ARG A 14 6.41 20.89 34.75
C ARG A 14 5.68 19.77 34.03
N ARG A 15 4.45 20.02 33.57
CA ARG A 15 3.71 19.12 32.70
C ARG A 15 4.70 18.72 31.62
N GLU A 16 5.21 17.50 31.69
CA GLU A 16 5.94 16.87 30.61
C GLU A 16 5.04 17.07 29.41
N GLN A 17 5.49 17.88 28.48
CA GLN A 17 4.88 17.97 27.17
C GLN A 17 5.06 16.58 26.60
N ALA A 18 4.06 15.72 26.81
CA ALA A 18 3.98 14.41 26.19
C ALA A 18 4.21 14.66 24.71
N ALA A 19 5.36 14.17 24.20
CA ALA A 19 5.74 14.36 22.82
C ALA A 19 4.52 14.01 21.96
N PRO A 20 4.12 14.88 21.01
CA PRO A 20 2.89 14.66 20.26
C PRO A 20 2.95 13.28 19.63
N ALA A 21 2.02 12.41 20.02
CA ALA A 21 1.91 11.08 19.43
C ALA A 21 1.69 11.30 17.93
N ILE A 22 2.72 11.04 17.13
CA ILE A 22 2.66 11.25 15.69
C ILE A 22 1.59 10.31 15.16
N SER A 23 0.44 10.87 14.79
CA SER A 23 -0.66 10.11 14.23
C SER A 23 -0.25 9.63 12.85
N ARG A 24 -0.01 8.33 12.69
CA ARG A 24 0.27 7.68 11.40
C ARG A 24 -0.98 7.55 10.50
N THR A 25 -1.99 8.39 10.74
CA THR A 25 -3.31 8.27 10.15
C THR A 25 -3.26 8.51 8.64
N THR A 26 -2.46 9.48 8.19
CA THR A 26 -2.31 9.80 6.76
C THR A 26 -1.65 8.65 6.00
N GLU A 27 -0.61 8.04 6.57
CA GLU A 27 0.12 6.92 5.95
C GLU A 27 -0.75 5.67 5.86
N LEU A 28 -1.52 5.38 6.91
CA LEU A 28 -2.50 4.30 6.90
C LEU A 28 -3.63 4.59 5.91
N TRP A 29 -4.10 5.83 5.80
CA TRP A 29 -5.12 6.20 4.82
C TRP A 29 -4.61 6.01 3.39
N LEU A 30 -3.38 6.46 3.10
CA LEU A 30 -2.74 6.26 1.79
C LEU A 30 -2.57 4.78 1.45
N LEU A 31 -2.10 3.98 2.42
CA LEU A 31 -1.97 2.53 2.26
C LEU A 31 -3.33 1.89 1.98
N GLY A 32 -4.38 2.32 2.68
CA GLY A 32 -5.74 1.82 2.50
C GLY A 32 -6.31 2.16 1.13
N VAL A 33 -6.09 3.40 0.67
CA VAL A 33 -6.46 3.82 -0.69
C VAL A 33 -5.70 2.99 -1.72
N GLY A 34 -4.39 2.78 -1.55
CA GLY A 34 -3.60 1.92 -2.43
C GLY A 34 -4.17 0.50 -2.50
N MET A 35 -4.44 -0.11 -1.35
CA MET A 35 -5.06 -1.45 -1.27
C MET A 35 -6.43 -1.51 -1.97
N GLY A 36 -7.29 -0.52 -1.73
CA GLY A 36 -8.62 -0.45 -2.33
C GLY A 36 -8.55 -0.28 -3.85
N LEU A 37 -7.70 0.62 -4.33
CA LEU A 37 -7.50 0.82 -5.76
C LEU A 37 -6.91 -0.42 -6.43
N SER A 38 -5.93 -1.10 -5.81
CA SER A 38 -5.40 -2.37 -6.31
C SER A 38 -6.47 -3.45 -6.38
N PHE A 39 -7.31 -3.57 -5.35
CA PHE A 39 -8.41 -4.53 -5.34
C PHE A 39 -9.40 -4.27 -6.48
N VAL A 40 -9.81 -3.02 -6.68
CA VAL A 40 -10.75 -2.66 -7.76
C VAL A 40 -10.11 -2.88 -9.13
N ALA A 41 -8.87 -2.40 -9.35
CA ALA A 41 -8.23 -2.49 -10.65
C ALA A 41 -7.85 -3.93 -11.03
N LEU A 42 -7.02 -4.60 -10.21
CA LEU A 42 -6.56 -5.96 -10.52
C LEU A 42 -7.68 -7.00 -10.32
N GLY A 43 -8.43 -6.87 -9.22
CA GLY A 43 -9.51 -7.81 -8.89
C GLY A 43 -10.71 -7.66 -9.81
N GLY A 44 -11.08 -6.41 -10.14
CA GLY A 44 -12.13 -6.13 -11.11
C GLY A 44 -11.77 -6.65 -12.50
N PHE A 45 -10.55 -6.38 -12.98
CA PHE A 45 -10.09 -6.93 -14.26
C PHE A 45 -10.13 -8.46 -14.25
N ALA A 46 -9.58 -9.09 -13.21
CA ALA A 46 -9.57 -10.54 -13.12
C ALA A 46 -10.98 -11.14 -13.11
N LEU A 47 -11.91 -10.52 -12.39
CA LEU A 47 -13.30 -10.97 -12.31
C LEU A 47 -14.01 -10.82 -13.65
N VAL A 48 -13.85 -9.67 -14.32
CA VAL A 48 -14.41 -9.44 -15.66
C VAL A 48 -13.87 -10.49 -16.62
N MET A 49 -12.56 -10.64 -16.74
CA MET A 49 -11.94 -11.58 -17.68
C MET A 49 -12.32 -13.05 -17.44
N ASN A 50 -12.62 -13.44 -16.20
CA ASN A 50 -13.08 -14.80 -15.88
C ASN A 50 -14.59 -15.01 -16.09
N ARG A 51 -15.38 -13.95 -16.25
CA ARG A 51 -16.85 -14.02 -16.35
C ARG A 51 -17.41 -13.55 -17.68
N ILE A 52 -16.64 -12.85 -18.50
CA ILE A 52 -17.10 -12.45 -19.84
C ILE A 52 -17.30 -13.68 -20.72
N ASP A 53 -18.29 -13.61 -21.60
CA ASP A 53 -18.50 -14.54 -22.69
C ASP A 53 -17.65 -14.15 -23.92
N MET A 54 -17.50 -15.10 -24.85
CA MET A 54 -16.66 -14.90 -26.03
C MET A 54 -17.16 -13.74 -26.91
N ALA A 55 -18.47 -13.56 -27.00
CA ALA A 55 -19.07 -12.47 -27.79
C ALA A 55 -18.71 -11.08 -27.21
N THR A 56 -18.76 -10.90 -25.89
CA THR A 56 -18.35 -9.64 -25.27
C THR A 56 -16.83 -9.43 -25.35
N PHE A 57 -16.04 -10.51 -25.24
CA PHE A 57 -14.59 -10.43 -25.42
C PHE A 57 -14.23 -9.90 -26.82
N GLU A 58 -14.85 -10.45 -27.86
CA GLU A 58 -14.60 -10.04 -29.25
C GLU A 58 -15.01 -8.59 -29.54
N GLN A 59 -16.12 -8.13 -28.95
CA GLN A 59 -16.64 -6.79 -29.23
C GLN A 59 -15.94 -5.68 -28.42
N VAL A 60 -15.50 -5.97 -27.20
CA VAL A 60 -15.02 -4.95 -26.25
C VAL A 60 -13.52 -5.04 -26.02
N VAL A 61 -12.98 -6.25 -25.89
CA VAL A 61 -11.57 -6.47 -25.51
C VAL A 61 -10.70 -6.62 -26.75
N MET A 62 -11.19 -7.33 -27.77
CA MET A 62 -10.44 -7.58 -28.99
C MET A 62 -10.07 -6.31 -29.76
N PRO A 63 -10.90 -5.25 -29.88
CA PRO A 63 -10.48 -4.00 -30.52
C PRO A 63 -9.32 -3.31 -29.78
N ALA A 64 -9.28 -3.45 -28.45
CA ALA A 64 -8.18 -2.94 -27.64
C ALA A 64 -6.90 -3.76 -27.78
N LEU A 65 -7.00 -5.05 -28.14
CA LEU A 65 -5.87 -5.96 -28.38
C LEU A 65 -5.38 -5.94 -29.84
N VAL A 66 -6.30 -5.94 -30.81
CA VAL A 66 -6.04 -6.00 -32.26
C VAL A 66 -5.49 -4.68 -32.80
N GLY A 67 -5.72 -3.56 -32.11
CA GLY A 67 -4.95 -2.34 -32.33
C GLY A 67 -3.43 -2.54 -32.18
N ALA A 68 -2.98 -3.65 -31.57
CA ALA A 68 -1.57 -4.03 -31.42
C ALA A 68 -1.10 -5.11 -32.42
N ASP A 69 -1.97 -6.00 -32.91
CA ASP A 69 -1.63 -6.98 -33.96
C ASP A 69 -2.89 -7.50 -34.71
N PRO A 70 -3.04 -7.23 -36.02
CA PRO A 70 -4.17 -7.68 -36.83
C PRO A 70 -4.21 -9.19 -37.13
N GLY A 71 -3.15 -9.95 -36.78
CA GLY A 71 -3.07 -11.39 -37.06
C GLY A 71 -3.52 -12.31 -35.92
N LEU A 72 -3.85 -11.78 -34.74
CA LEU A 72 -4.09 -12.59 -33.54
C LEU A 72 -5.46 -13.27 -33.59
N ALA A 73 -5.49 -14.61 -33.52
CA ALA A 73 -6.74 -15.36 -33.47
C ALA A 73 -7.49 -15.09 -32.16
N VAL A 74 -8.82 -14.93 -32.24
CA VAL A 74 -9.68 -14.58 -31.07
C VAL A 74 -9.53 -15.59 -29.92
N ALA A 75 -9.39 -16.88 -30.24
CA ALA A 75 -9.20 -17.93 -29.24
C ALA A 75 -7.87 -17.80 -28.48
N GLU A 76 -6.77 -17.49 -29.19
CA GLU A 76 -5.46 -17.28 -28.57
C GLU A 76 -5.46 -16.02 -27.71
N ALA A 77 -6.05 -14.94 -28.21
CA ALA A 77 -6.21 -13.69 -27.46
C ALA A 77 -6.99 -13.90 -26.16
N HIS A 78 -8.06 -14.71 -26.21
CA HIS A 78 -8.86 -15.03 -25.04
C HIS A 78 -8.08 -15.86 -24.02
N GLU A 79 -7.29 -16.83 -24.46
CA GLU A 79 -6.43 -17.63 -23.59
C GLU A 79 -5.34 -16.79 -22.91
N LEU A 80 -4.69 -15.90 -23.67
CA LEU A 80 -3.71 -14.95 -23.14
C LEU A 80 -4.33 -14.02 -22.10
N ALA A 81 -5.52 -13.48 -22.38
CA ALA A 81 -6.20 -12.58 -21.48
C ALA A 81 -6.65 -13.27 -20.18
N ARG A 82 -7.08 -14.53 -20.24
CA ARG A 82 -7.39 -15.36 -19.06
C ARG A 82 -6.13 -15.66 -18.23
N THR A 83 -5.02 -15.95 -18.89
CA THR A 83 -3.72 -16.17 -18.24
C THR A 83 -3.24 -14.91 -17.52
N LEU A 84 -3.37 -13.74 -18.17
CA LEU A 84 -3.06 -12.45 -17.57
C LEU A 84 -3.97 -12.14 -16.36
N ALA A 85 -5.26 -12.45 -16.46
CA ALA A 85 -6.22 -12.32 -15.36
C ALA A 85 -5.84 -13.18 -14.15
N ALA A 86 -5.41 -14.43 -14.37
CA ALA A 86 -4.91 -15.29 -13.31
C ALA A 86 -3.64 -14.70 -12.67
N TRP A 87 -2.70 -14.20 -13.47
CA TRP A 87 -1.48 -13.57 -12.98
C TRP A 87 -1.75 -12.30 -12.16
N PHE A 88 -2.69 -11.45 -12.60
CA PHE A 88 -3.12 -10.28 -11.85
C PHE A 88 -3.81 -10.64 -10.54
N SER A 89 -4.55 -11.75 -10.49
CA SER A 89 -5.16 -12.25 -9.25
C SER A 89 -4.10 -12.68 -8.22
N VAL A 90 -3.09 -13.43 -8.66
CA VAL A 90 -1.97 -13.83 -7.79
C VAL A 90 -1.19 -12.62 -7.29
N THR A 91 -0.92 -11.67 -8.19
CA THR A 91 -0.28 -10.39 -7.85
C THR A 91 -1.09 -9.61 -6.82
N LEU A 92 -2.40 -9.50 -7.02
CA LEU A 92 -3.29 -8.81 -6.08
C LEU A 92 -3.21 -9.41 -4.69
N ILE A 93 -3.28 -10.74 -4.57
CA ILE A 93 -3.18 -11.43 -3.28
C ILE A 93 -1.84 -11.10 -2.62
N ALA A 94 -0.73 -11.17 -3.35
CA ALA A 94 0.59 -10.82 -2.82
C ALA A 94 0.65 -9.36 -2.32
N VAL A 95 0.17 -8.41 -3.13
CA VAL A 95 0.13 -6.98 -2.78
C VAL A 95 -0.70 -6.73 -1.53
N LEU A 96 -1.88 -7.36 -1.42
CA LEU A 96 -2.76 -7.21 -0.26
C LEU A 96 -2.14 -7.81 1.00
N LEU A 97 -1.52 -8.98 0.91
CA LEU A 97 -0.83 -9.61 2.04
C LEU A 97 0.35 -8.75 2.53
N LEU A 98 1.19 -8.28 1.62
CA LEU A 98 2.32 -7.39 1.94
C LEU A 98 1.83 -6.08 2.58
N SER A 99 0.77 -5.50 2.02
CA SER A 99 0.16 -4.28 2.55
C SER A 99 -0.48 -4.50 3.92
N ALA A 100 -1.15 -5.63 4.14
CA ALA A 100 -1.74 -5.98 5.43
C ALA A 100 -0.67 -6.19 6.51
N VAL A 101 0.45 -6.84 6.17
CA VAL A 101 1.60 -6.97 7.08
C VAL A 101 2.17 -5.57 7.39
N GLY A 102 2.37 -4.72 6.39
CA GLY A 102 2.82 -3.34 6.56
C GLY A 102 1.90 -2.52 7.47
N TRP A 103 0.58 -2.63 7.26
CA TRP A 103 -0.45 -1.99 8.08
C TRP A 103 -0.40 -2.48 9.54
N PHE A 104 -0.33 -3.79 9.74
CA PHE A 104 -0.29 -4.39 11.07
C PHE A 104 0.97 -3.98 11.84
N LEU A 105 2.13 -3.97 11.17
CA LEU A 105 3.38 -3.51 11.76
C LEU A 105 3.33 -2.01 12.10
N ALA A 106 2.75 -1.20 11.22
CA ALA A 106 2.56 0.22 11.45
C ALA A 106 1.65 0.51 12.65
N ARG A 107 0.63 -0.32 12.90
CA ARG A 107 -0.25 -0.23 14.08
C ARG A 107 0.41 -0.73 15.36
N ARG A 108 1.10 -1.87 15.34
CA ARG A 108 1.67 -2.49 16.56
C ARG A 108 3.02 -1.89 16.99
N ARG A 109 3.86 -1.47 16.05
CA ARG A 109 5.20 -0.94 16.34
C ARG A 109 5.48 0.28 15.47
N PRO A 110 4.84 1.44 15.78
CA PRO A 110 5.05 2.68 15.03
C PRO A 110 6.49 3.21 15.13
N TRP A 111 7.31 2.62 15.99
CA TRP A 111 8.72 2.97 16.17
C TRP A 111 9.66 2.34 15.12
N ARG A 112 9.22 1.33 14.36
CA ARG A 112 10.10 0.63 13.42
C ARG A 112 9.84 1.06 11.99
N ARG A 113 10.92 1.42 11.26
CA ARG A 113 10.93 1.66 9.81
C ARG A 113 10.57 0.43 8.97
N ALA A 114 10.47 -0.74 9.59
CA ALA A 114 10.13 -2.00 8.93
C ALA A 114 8.79 -1.96 8.17
N ALA A 115 7.80 -1.17 8.62
CA ALA A 115 6.54 -1.02 7.90
C ALA A 115 6.72 -0.41 6.50
N GLY A 116 7.64 0.54 6.33
CA GLY A 116 7.92 1.17 5.04
C GLY A 116 8.49 0.18 4.02
N TRP A 117 9.33 -0.76 4.45
CA TRP A 117 9.88 -1.81 3.59
C TRP A 117 8.80 -2.77 3.06
N TRP A 118 7.81 -3.13 3.88
CA TRP A 118 6.68 -3.96 3.44
C TRP A 118 5.78 -3.24 2.44
N VAL A 119 5.53 -1.94 2.67
CA VAL A 119 4.75 -1.12 1.73
C VAL A 119 5.52 -0.90 0.41
N LEU A 120 6.84 -0.72 0.47
CA LEU A 120 7.69 -0.64 -0.71
C LEU A 120 7.70 -1.97 -1.50
N ALA A 121 7.79 -3.10 -0.79
CA ALA A 121 7.66 -4.43 -1.39
C ALA A 121 6.28 -4.63 -2.04
N ALA A 122 5.20 -4.14 -1.42
CA ALA A 122 3.87 -4.16 -2.02
C ALA A 122 3.80 -3.33 -3.32
N GLY A 123 4.39 -2.14 -3.33
CA GLY A 123 4.49 -1.31 -4.54
C GLY A 123 5.30 -1.98 -5.65
N LEU A 124 6.44 -2.60 -5.32
CA LEU A 124 7.25 -3.37 -6.26
C LEU A 124 6.50 -4.58 -6.82
N ALA A 125 5.81 -5.34 -5.97
CA ALA A 125 4.99 -6.47 -6.39
C ALA A 125 3.87 -6.02 -7.34
N CYS A 126 3.20 -4.89 -7.05
CA CYS A 126 2.20 -4.32 -7.93
C CYS A 126 2.80 -3.88 -9.27
N LEU A 127 3.99 -3.28 -9.25
CA LEU A 127 4.67 -2.78 -10.46
C LEU A 127 5.13 -3.92 -11.37
N LEU A 128 5.80 -4.93 -10.79
CA LEU A 128 6.29 -6.11 -11.49
C LEU A 128 5.15 -7.00 -11.97
N GLY A 129 4.16 -7.25 -11.11
CA GLY A 129 3.03 -8.12 -11.45
C GLY A 129 2.09 -7.51 -12.48
N SER A 130 2.02 -6.19 -12.59
CA SER A 130 1.28 -5.50 -13.65
C SER A 130 2.08 -5.24 -14.93
N GLN A 131 3.32 -5.71 -15.03
CA GLN A 131 4.21 -5.45 -16.18
C GLN A 131 4.31 -3.95 -16.50
N LEU A 132 4.38 -3.09 -15.47
CA LEU A 132 4.39 -1.62 -15.55
C LEU A 132 3.08 -0.95 -16.03
N ILE A 133 2.06 -1.71 -16.44
CA ILE A 133 0.77 -1.16 -16.90
C ILE A 133 0.09 -0.36 -15.79
N LEU A 134 0.18 -0.83 -14.53
CA LEU A 134 -0.40 -0.14 -13.37
C LEU A 134 0.63 0.71 -12.62
N PHE A 135 1.57 1.33 -13.33
CA PHE A 135 2.54 2.27 -12.74
C PHE A 135 1.90 3.38 -11.88
N PRO A 136 0.81 4.05 -12.31
CA PRO A 136 0.15 5.08 -11.48
C PRO A 136 -0.34 4.53 -10.13
N LEU A 137 -0.70 3.24 -10.10
CA LEU A 137 -1.19 2.58 -8.90
C LEU A 137 -0.05 2.21 -7.96
N ALA A 138 1.03 1.64 -8.51
CA ALA A 138 2.25 1.36 -7.76
C ALA A 138 2.84 2.64 -7.13
N PHE A 139 2.71 3.78 -7.82
CA PHE A 139 3.15 5.08 -7.31
C PHE A 139 2.50 5.45 -5.97
N VAL A 140 1.21 5.15 -5.77
CA VAL A 140 0.53 5.41 -4.48
C VAL A 140 1.19 4.62 -3.34
N PHE A 141 1.58 3.38 -3.58
CA PHE A 141 2.32 2.57 -2.60
C PHE A 141 3.72 3.12 -2.36
N PHE A 142 4.44 3.58 -3.39
CA PHE A 142 5.75 4.19 -3.22
C PHE A 142 5.70 5.50 -2.43
N VAL A 143 4.68 6.33 -2.66
CA VAL A 143 4.45 7.53 -1.85
C VAL A 143 4.16 7.15 -0.40
N ALA A 144 3.29 6.16 -0.16
CA ALA A 144 3.01 5.65 1.19
C ALA A 144 4.29 5.13 1.88
N ALA A 145 5.10 4.34 1.17
CA ALA A 145 6.39 3.84 1.66
C ALA A 145 7.37 4.98 1.97
N GLY A 146 7.44 5.99 1.11
CA GLY A 146 8.24 7.19 1.31
C GLY A 146 7.85 7.93 2.58
N PHE A 147 6.56 8.13 2.83
CA PHE A 147 6.09 8.71 4.10
C PHE A 147 6.45 7.86 5.32
N PHE A 148 6.33 6.54 5.21
CA PHE A 148 6.75 5.62 6.28
C PHE A 148 8.27 5.61 6.53
N ALA A 149 9.09 5.92 5.53
CA ALA A 149 10.56 5.94 5.63
C ALA A 149 11.11 7.31 6.08
N LEU A 150 10.52 8.40 5.59
CA LEU A 150 11.02 9.77 5.79
C LEU A 150 10.56 10.41 7.10
N ARG A 151 9.43 9.98 7.68
CA ARG A 151 9.02 10.55 8.97
C ARG A 151 9.91 10.03 10.11
N PRO A 152 10.61 10.92 10.84
CA PRO A 152 11.43 10.53 11.97
C PRO A 152 10.52 9.88 13.02
N VAL A 153 10.93 8.69 13.44
CA VAL A 153 10.41 8.05 14.63
C VAL A 153 10.99 8.84 15.80
N THR A 154 10.18 9.64 16.48
CA THR A 154 10.64 10.49 17.58
C THR A 154 10.87 9.64 18.82
N ASP A 155 11.95 8.84 18.86
CA ASP A 155 12.20 7.81 19.89
C ASP A 155 11.61 8.23 21.23
N GLY A 156 10.50 7.58 21.60
CA GLY A 156 9.85 7.77 22.87
C GLY A 156 10.88 7.33 23.87
N SER A 157 11.54 8.33 24.46
CA SER A 157 12.63 8.13 25.41
C SER A 157 12.15 7.12 26.46
N PRO A 158 12.83 5.97 26.63
CA PRO A 158 12.59 5.13 27.78
C PRO A 158 13.17 5.86 28.99
N SER A 159 12.31 6.56 29.72
CA SER A 159 12.55 6.94 31.12
C SER A 159 12.21 5.77 32.02
#